data_AF-A0A6V7JFQ0-F1
#
_entry.id   AF-A0A6V7JFQ0-F1
#
_cell.length_a   1.000
_cell.length_b   1.000
_cell.length_c   1.000
_cell.angle_alpha   90.00
_cell.angle_beta   90.00
_cell.angle_gamma   90.00
#
_symmetry.space_group_name_H-M   'P 1'
#
loop_
_entity.id
_entity.type
_entity.pdbx_description
1 polymer ?
#
loop_
_entity_poly.entity_id
_entity_poly.type
_entity_poly.pdbx_seq_one_letter_code
_entity_poly.pdbx_strand_id
1 'polypeptide(L)'
;YFCAAKLVKDILIKEYKLEMHLKLMRSIFMMERGHIMKKFYQQMFIDIENNLSVTNPESLTHLLEEVLSDEWRDSSSHNRWSISLRDACTRQVLQAIDHVVLNYEIEWPINMVLTADALKKYNEIFRFQLKLKWALWALNNLRFS
;
A
#
# COMPACT_ATOMS: atom_id res chain seq x y z
N TYR A 1 36.00 7.25 10.00
CA TYR A 1 34.73 6.49 9.98
C TYR A 1 33.50 7.33 10.35
N PHE A 2 33.51 8.13 11.43
CA PHE A 2 32.36 8.96 11.83
C PHE A 2 31.92 10.00 10.77
N CYS A 3 32.86 10.71 10.14
CA CYS A 3 32.53 11.70 9.10
C CYS A 3 31.88 11.07 7.85
N ALA A 4 32.34 9.89 7.43
CA ALA A 4 31.78 9.19 6.26
C ALA A 4 30.35 8.70 6.54
N ALA A 5 30.11 8.10 7.70
CA ALA A 5 28.76 7.67 8.10
C ALA A 5 27.78 8.86 8.21
N LYS A 6 28.23 9.99 8.75
CA LYS A 6 27.44 11.22 8.81
C LYS A 6 27.11 11.75 7.41
N LEU A 7 28.08 11.78 6.51
CA LEU A 7 27.88 12.22 5.13
C LEU A 7 26.89 11.33 4.37
N VAL A 8 27.02 10.00 4.48
CA VAL A 8 26.06 9.05 3.87
C VAL A 8 24.64 9.27 4.41
N LYS A 9 24.50 9.42 5.73
CA LYS A 9 23.21 9.75 6.35
C LYS A 9 22.62 11.04 5.79
N ASP A 10 23.43 12.09 5.72
CA ASP A 10 22.97 13.41 5.26
C ASP A 10 22.53 13.36 3.78
N ILE A 11 23.25 12.63 2.92
CA ILE A 11 22.88 12.39 1.52
C ILE A 11 21.54 11.65 1.43
N LEU A 12 21.39 10.52 2.15
CA LEU A 12 20.15 9.75 2.13
C LEU A 12 18.93 10.56 2.58
N ILE A 13 19.08 11.34 3.65
CA ILE A 13 17.98 12.14 4.21
C ILE A 13 17.66 13.35 3.33
N LYS A 14 18.67 14.12 2.91
CA LYS A 14 18.45 15.41 2.25
C LYS A 14 18.27 15.27 0.75
N GLU A 15 19.14 14.53 0.08
CA GLU A 15 19.15 14.42 -1.38
C GLU A 15 18.14 13.39 -1.85
N TYR A 16 18.13 12.22 -1.22
CA TYR A 16 17.21 11.13 -1.58
C TYR A 16 15.93 11.10 -0.74
N LYS A 17 15.70 12.12 0.09
CA LYS A 17 14.43 12.33 0.83
C LYS A 17 13.98 11.10 1.63
N LEU A 18 14.90 10.33 2.23
CA LEU A 18 14.59 9.08 2.94
C LEU A 18 13.45 9.23 3.96
N GLU A 19 13.38 10.36 4.68
CA GLU A 19 12.30 10.62 5.64
C GLU A 19 10.92 10.65 4.98
N MET A 20 10.84 11.20 3.77
CA MET A 20 9.61 11.20 2.98
C MET A 20 9.19 9.78 2.61
N HIS A 21 10.12 8.95 2.14
CA HIS A 21 9.85 7.53 1.83
C HIS A 21 9.31 6.79 3.06
N LEU A 22 9.93 6.96 4.23
CA LEU A 22 9.48 6.34 5.48
C LEU A 22 8.10 6.83 5.93
N LYS A 23 7.81 8.13 5.76
CA LYS A 23 6.47 8.68 6.02
C LYS A 23 5.43 8.06 5.10
N LEU A 24 5.72 7.92 3.80
CA LEU A 24 4.83 7.25 2.87
C LEU A 24 4.62 5.78 3.23
N MET A 25 5.67 5.06 3.66
CA MET A 25 5.53 3.66 4.10
C MET A 25 4.54 3.56 5.24
N ARG A 26 4.68 4.43 6.25
CA ARG A 26 3.75 4.50 7.38
C ARG A 26 2.34 4.86 6.92
N SER A 27 2.17 5.92 6.14
CA SER A 27 0.85 6.41 5.80
C SER A 27 0.05 5.44 4.91
N ILE A 28 0.71 4.76 3.97
CA ILE A 28 0.04 3.89 2.98
C ILE A 28 -0.03 2.45 3.48
N PHE A 29 1.11 1.79 3.80
CA PHE A 29 1.08 0.39 4.25
C PHE A 29 0.33 0.22 5.58
N MET A 30 0.43 1.19 6.49
CA MET A 30 -0.27 1.10 7.78
C MET A 30 -1.65 1.78 7.76
N MET A 31 -2.05 2.38 6.63
CA MET A 31 -3.30 3.14 6.49
C MET A 31 -3.53 4.15 7.62
N GLU A 32 -2.47 4.87 8.02
CA GLU A 32 -2.49 5.81 9.16
C GLU A 32 -3.64 6.81 9.05
N ARG A 33 -3.88 7.31 7.84
CA ARG A 33 -4.98 8.21 7.52
C ARG A 33 -6.09 7.41 6.85
N GLY A 34 -6.99 6.89 7.67
CA GLY A 34 -8.00 5.92 7.22
C GLY A 34 -8.95 6.43 6.13
N HIS A 35 -9.18 7.74 5.98
CA HIS A 35 -10.05 8.30 4.95
C HIS A 35 -9.44 8.20 3.54
N ILE A 36 -8.11 8.28 3.43
CA ILE A 36 -7.40 8.25 2.14
C ILE A 36 -7.66 6.90 1.48
N MET A 37 -7.24 5.82 2.14
CA MET A 37 -7.37 4.47 1.60
C MET A 37 -8.81 3.93 1.59
N LYS A 38 -9.78 4.67 2.13
CA LYS A 38 -11.18 4.23 2.27
C LYS A 38 -11.80 3.89 0.93
N LYS A 39 -11.73 4.81 -0.03
CA LYS A 39 -12.28 4.59 -1.37
C LYS A 39 -11.65 3.35 -2.02
N PHE A 40 -10.33 3.22 -1.93
CA PHE A 40 -9.58 2.09 -2.47
C PHE A 40 -10.05 0.74 -1.90
N TYR A 41 -10.00 0.55 -0.58
CA TYR A 41 -10.32 -0.76 -0.01
C TYR A 41 -11.82 -1.09 -0.11
N GLN A 42 -12.72 -0.10 -0.06
CA GLN A 42 -14.15 -0.34 -0.19
C GLN A 42 -14.50 -0.84 -1.59
N GLN A 43 -13.97 -0.19 -2.63
CA GLN A 43 -14.18 -0.63 -3.99
C GLN A 43 -13.57 -2.02 -4.22
N MET A 44 -12.34 -2.26 -3.74
CA MET A 44 -11.70 -3.57 -3.83
C MET A 44 -12.56 -4.69 -3.20
N PHE A 45 -13.16 -4.45 -2.03
CA PHE A 45 -14.03 -5.43 -1.38
C PHE A 45 -15.30 -5.71 -2.20
N ILE A 46 -15.96 -4.67 -2.71
CA ILE A 46 -17.15 -4.77 -3.56
C ILE A 46 -16.85 -5.54 -4.84
N ASP A 47 -15.71 -5.27 -5.47
CA ASP A 47 -15.30 -5.94 -6.71
C ASP A 47 -15.04 -7.43 -6.49
N ILE A 48 -14.39 -7.79 -5.37
CA ILE A 48 -14.15 -9.19 -4.99
C ILE A 48 -15.48 -9.92 -4.70
N GLU A 49 -16.41 -9.31 -3.95
CA GLU A 49 -17.70 -9.94 -3.64
C GLU A 49 -18.55 -10.17 -4.89
N ASN A 50 -18.60 -9.18 -5.79
CA ASN A 50 -19.45 -9.22 -6.97
C ASN A 50 -18.87 -10.05 -8.13
N ASN A 51 -17.66 -10.62 -7.98
CA ASN A 51 -16.95 -11.32 -9.05
C ASN A 51 -16.74 -10.46 -10.31
N LEU A 52 -16.78 -9.14 -10.16
CA LEU A 52 -16.60 -8.21 -11.28
C LEU A 52 -15.12 -8.15 -11.59
N SER A 53 -14.65 -9.05 -12.47
CA SER A 53 -13.24 -9.34 -12.73
C SER A 53 -12.51 -9.68 -11.43
N VAL A 54 -12.25 -10.95 -11.17
CA VAL A 54 -11.42 -11.34 -10.05
C VAL A 54 -10.01 -10.81 -10.33
N THR A 55 -9.82 -9.56 -9.87
CA THR A 55 -8.57 -8.91 -9.55
C THR A 55 -7.70 -8.51 -10.75
N ASN A 56 -8.16 -7.58 -11.60
CA ASN A 56 -7.22 -6.91 -12.52
C ASN A 56 -6.29 -6.00 -11.68
N PRO A 57 -4.98 -6.33 -11.55
CA PRO A 57 -4.07 -5.53 -10.76
C PRO A 57 -3.93 -4.10 -11.31
N GLU A 58 -4.13 -3.91 -12.62
CA GLU A 58 -4.05 -2.61 -13.28
C GLU A 58 -5.19 -1.69 -12.84
N SER A 59 -6.43 -2.19 -12.77
CA SER A 59 -7.58 -1.41 -12.30
C SER A 59 -7.41 -1.01 -10.83
N LEU A 60 -6.93 -1.91 -9.98
CA LEU A 60 -6.62 -1.61 -8.58
C LEU A 60 -5.45 -0.63 -8.45
N THR A 61 -4.45 -0.73 -9.32
CA THR A 61 -3.32 0.21 -9.36
C THR A 61 -3.81 1.60 -9.75
N HIS A 62 -4.61 1.73 -10.80
CA HIS A 62 -5.18 3.01 -11.21
C HIS A 62 -6.06 3.62 -10.10
N LEU A 63 -6.90 2.82 -9.44
CA LEU A 63 -7.71 3.29 -8.32
C LEU A 63 -6.84 3.75 -7.14
N LEU A 64 -5.76 3.03 -6.84
CA LEU A 64 -4.81 3.42 -5.82
C LEU A 64 -4.15 4.76 -6.18
N GLU A 65 -3.64 4.89 -7.41
CA GLU A 65 -3.02 6.11 -7.91
C GLU A 65 -3.98 7.31 -7.84
N GLU A 66 -5.25 7.12 -8.23
CA GLU A 66 -6.28 8.15 -8.12
C GLU A 66 -6.43 8.62 -6.67
N VAL A 67 -6.59 7.68 -5.73
CA VAL A 67 -6.73 7.97 -4.30
C VAL A 67 -5.50 8.66 -3.71
N LEU A 68 -4.30 8.27 -4.13
CA LEU A 68 -3.06 8.87 -3.64
C LEU A 68 -2.80 10.25 -4.27
N SER A 69 -3.24 10.45 -5.52
CA SER A 69 -3.07 11.70 -6.26
C SER A 69 -3.80 12.86 -5.60
N ASP A 70 -4.97 12.61 -5.01
CA ASP A 70 -5.73 13.64 -4.31
C ASP A 70 -5.01 14.18 -3.07
N GLU A 71 -4.30 13.32 -2.34
CA GLU A 71 -3.68 13.66 -1.05
C GLU A 71 -2.21 14.07 -1.16
N TRP A 72 -1.47 13.59 -2.18
CA TRP A 72 -0.03 13.80 -2.30
C TRP A 72 0.42 14.45 -3.61
N ARG A 73 -0.37 15.35 -4.20
CA ARG A 73 -0.17 16.01 -5.52
C ARG A 73 1.29 16.39 -5.85
N ASP A 74 2.05 16.87 -4.87
CA ASP A 74 3.42 17.37 -5.07
C ASP A 74 4.53 16.32 -4.86
N SER A 75 4.18 15.09 -4.49
CA SER A 75 5.17 14.02 -4.34
C SER A 75 5.55 13.47 -5.72
N SER A 76 6.84 13.39 -6.03
CA SER A 76 7.36 12.64 -7.18
C SER A 76 7.19 11.11 -7.03
N SER A 77 6.18 10.69 -6.25
CA SER A 77 5.96 9.32 -5.79
C SER A 77 4.67 8.71 -6.31
N HIS A 78 3.85 9.43 -7.09
CA HIS A 78 2.57 8.93 -7.61
C HIS A 78 2.72 7.65 -8.43
N ASN A 79 3.75 7.58 -9.28
CA ASN A 79 3.97 6.44 -10.18
C ASN A 79 4.81 5.32 -9.55
N ARG A 80 5.07 5.36 -8.23
CA ARG A 80 5.90 4.34 -7.55
C ARG A 80 5.06 3.24 -6.91
N TRP A 81 3.74 3.36 -6.92
CA TRP A 81 2.85 2.45 -6.22
C TRP A 81 2.10 1.58 -7.21
N SER A 82 2.09 0.27 -6.97
CA SER A 82 1.26 -0.62 -7.77
C SER A 82 0.73 -1.79 -6.94
N ILE A 83 -0.36 -2.38 -7.41
CA ILE A 83 -0.93 -3.58 -6.83
C ILE A 83 -0.56 -4.76 -7.73
N SER A 84 -0.14 -5.85 -7.11
CA SER A 84 0.03 -7.14 -7.76
C SER A 84 -0.60 -8.23 -6.92
N LEU A 85 -0.82 -9.39 -7.55
CA LEU A 85 -1.56 -10.49 -6.94
C LEU A 85 -0.82 -11.78 -7.17
N ARG A 86 -0.70 -12.57 -6.11
CA ARG A 86 0.02 -13.85 -6.19
C ARG A 86 -0.82 -14.97 -6.80
N ASP A 87 -2.11 -15.02 -6.47
CA ASP A 87 -3.05 -16.01 -6.99
C ASP A 87 -4.46 -15.46 -6.79
N ALA A 88 -5.13 -15.05 -7.87
CA ALA A 88 -6.29 -14.17 -7.76
C ALA A 88 -7.61 -14.92 -7.52
N CYS A 89 -7.71 -16.23 -7.76
CA CYS A 89 -9.03 -16.87 -7.94
C CYS A 89 -9.76 -17.23 -6.64
N THR A 90 -10.34 -16.25 -5.93
CA THR A 90 -11.28 -16.53 -4.82
C THR A 90 -12.36 -15.45 -4.69
N ARG A 91 -13.56 -15.89 -4.30
CA ARG A 91 -14.71 -15.04 -3.98
C ARG A 91 -14.71 -14.57 -2.52
N GLN A 92 -13.83 -15.16 -1.70
CA GLN A 92 -13.76 -14.84 -0.29
C GLN A 92 -12.80 -13.67 -0.09
N VAL A 93 -13.33 -12.50 0.27
CA VAL A 93 -12.53 -11.27 0.44
C VAL A 93 -11.33 -11.48 1.36
N LEU A 94 -11.51 -12.19 2.48
CA LEU A 94 -10.42 -12.49 3.40
C LEU A 94 -9.29 -13.32 2.77
N GLN A 95 -9.63 -14.29 1.92
CA GLN A 95 -8.64 -15.09 1.20
C GLN A 95 -7.98 -14.24 0.10
N ALA A 96 -8.76 -13.46 -0.66
CA ALA A 96 -8.23 -12.59 -1.70
C ALA A 96 -7.20 -11.59 -1.14
N ILE A 97 -7.45 -11.01 0.04
CA ILE A 97 -6.51 -10.13 0.74
C ILE A 97 -5.15 -10.81 0.96
N ASP A 98 -5.09 -12.11 1.21
CA ASP A 98 -3.84 -12.84 1.42
C ASP A 98 -2.95 -12.90 0.16
N HIS A 99 -3.54 -12.69 -1.01
CA HIS A 99 -2.81 -12.65 -2.28
C HIS A 99 -2.45 -11.24 -2.73
N VAL A 100 -2.99 -10.19 -2.09
CA VAL A 100 -2.68 -8.80 -2.41
C VAL A 100 -1.25 -8.43 -1.97
N VAL A 101 -0.52 -7.83 -2.89
CA VAL A 101 0.81 -7.26 -2.69
C VAL A 101 0.80 -5.80 -3.15
N LEU A 102 1.06 -4.90 -2.21
CA LEU A 102 1.34 -3.50 -2.49
C LEU A 102 2.83 -3.34 -2.78
N ASN A 103 3.14 -2.95 -4.01
CA ASN A 103 4.50 -2.70 -4.46
C ASN A 103 4.84 -1.22 -4.29
N TYR A 104 6.08 -0.99 -3.89
CA TYR A 104 6.67 0.33 -3.86
C TYR A 104 7.98 0.31 -4.65
N GLU A 105 8.06 1.10 -5.72
CA GLU A 105 9.23 1.20 -6.57
C GLU A 105 10.29 2.08 -5.92
N ILE A 106 11.37 1.42 -5.46
CA ILE A 106 12.47 2.06 -4.75
C ILE A 106 13.74 1.95 -5.58
N GLU A 107 14.32 3.10 -5.87
CA GLU A 107 15.60 3.19 -6.56
C GLU A 107 16.77 3.17 -5.58
N TRP A 108 17.95 2.85 -6.10
CA TRP A 108 19.19 3.06 -5.37
C TRP A 108 19.37 4.54 -5.03
N PRO A 109 19.84 4.90 -3.82
CA PRO A 109 20.32 4.06 -2.73
C PRO A 109 19.27 3.73 -1.66
N ILE A 110 18.02 4.19 -1.81
CA ILE A 110 16.99 4.03 -0.76
C ILE A 110 16.68 2.55 -0.51
N ASN A 111 16.81 1.70 -1.53
CA ASN A 111 16.63 0.25 -1.42
C ASN A 111 17.63 -0.45 -0.48
N MET A 112 18.77 0.19 -0.16
CA MET A 112 19.70 -0.29 0.87
C MET A 112 19.11 -0.19 2.28
N VAL A 113 18.23 0.79 2.51
CA VAL A 113 17.54 0.98 3.79
C VAL A 113 16.18 0.28 3.77
N LEU A 114 15.39 0.51 2.72
CA LEU A 114 14.11 -0.14 2.48
C LEU A 114 14.33 -1.39 1.63
N THR A 115 14.82 -2.43 2.28
CA THR A 115 15.14 -3.71 1.63
C THR A 115 13.89 -4.47 1.22
N ALA A 116 14.04 -5.44 0.31
CA ALA A 116 12.96 -6.33 -0.10
C ALA A 116 12.33 -7.07 1.10
N ASP A 117 13.12 -7.48 2.09
CA ASP A 117 12.60 -8.15 3.29
C ASP A 117 11.84 -7.20 4.21
N ALA A 118 12.23 -5.92 4.29
CA ALA A 118 11.44 -4.92 4.97
C ALA A 118 10.08 -4.73 4.27
N LEU A 119 10.07 -4.62 2.94
CA LEU A 119 8.84 -4.47 2.15
C LEU A 119 7.89 -5.68 2.27
N LYS A 120 8.43 -6.90 2.43
CA LYS A 120 7.61 -8.09 2.74
C LYS A 120 6.87 -7.93 4.06
N LYS A 121 7.54 -7.46 5.11
CA LYS A 121 6.92 -7.19 6.43
C LYS A 121 5.90 -6.05 6.36
N TYR A 122 6.19 -4.99 5.62
CA TYR A 122 5.21 -3.92 5.38
C TYR A 122 3.95 -4.45 4.69
N ASN A 123 4.11 -5.37 3.73
CA ASN A 123 2.99 -6.04 3.08
C ASN A 123 2.17 -6.92 4.05
N GLU A 124 2.79 -7.57 5.03
CA GLU A 124 2.06 -8.28 6.10
C GLU A 124 1.21 -7.32 6.93
N ILE A 125 1.77 -6.16 7.31
CA ILE A 125 1.05 -5.10 8.01
C ILE A 125 -0.14 -4.60 7.16
N PHE A 126 0.09 -4.36 5.87
CA PHE A 126 -0.96 -3.88 4.96
C PHE A 126 -2.12 -4.88 4.83
N ARG A 127 -1.83 -6.16 4.66
CA ARG A 127 -2.87 -7.20 4.64
C ARG A 127 -3.61 -7.29 5.98
N PHE A 128 -2.90 -7.18 7.10
CA PHE A 128 -3.53 -7.14 8.41
C PHE A 128 -4.50 -5.94 8.53
N GLN A 129 -4.09 -4.76 8.08
CA GLN A 129 -4.96 -3.58 8.02
C GLN A 129 -6.19 -3.83 7.13
N LEU A 130 -6.01 -4.38 5.93
CA LEU A 130 -7.14 -4.72 5.05
C LEU A 130 -8.14 -5.67 5.73
N LYS A 131 -7.68 -6.69 6.45
CA LYS A 131 -8.57 -7.61 7.19
C LYS A 131 -9.37 -6.89 8.28
N LEU A 132 -8.75 -5.96 9.01
CA LEU A 132 -9.47 -5.12 9.99
C LEU A 132 -10.50 -4.21 9.31
N LYS A 133 -10.15 -3.59 8.18
CA LYS A 133 -11.07 -2.74 7.41
C LYS A 133 -12.23 -3.54 6.84
N TRP A 134 -11.96 -4.76 6.36
CA TRP A 134 -12.99 -5.68 5.91
C TRP A 134 -13.95 -6.04 7.04
N ALA A 135 -13.45 -6.45 8.21
CA ALA A 135 -14.30 -6.77 9.36
C ALA A 135 -15.22 -5.60 9.74
N LEU A 136 -14.67 -4.38 9.81
CA LEU A 136 -15.46 -3.17 10.08
C LEU A 136 -16.48 -2.88 8.98
N TRP A 137 -16.09 -3.00 7.70
CA TRP A 137 -16.96 -2.75 6.56
C TRP A 137 -18.09 -3.77 6.50
N ALA A 138 -17.79 -5.06 6.65
CA ALA A 138 -18.77 -6.12 6.69
C ALA A 138 -19.76 -5.90 7.83
N LEU A 139 -19.31 -5.61 9.06
CA LEU A 139 -20.20 -5.30 10.19
C LEU A 139 -21.16 -4.13 9.92
N ASN A 140 -20.69 -3.09 9.24
CA ASN A 140 -21.52 -1.93 8.91
C ASN A 140 -22.52 -2.19 7.76
N ASN A 141 -22.22 -3.14 6.87
CA ASN A 141 -23.07 -3.49 5.73
C ASN A 141 -23.93 -4.74 5.95
N LEU A 142 -23.64 -5.52 7.00
CA LEU A 142 -24.54 -6.54 7.51
C LEU A 142 -25.78 -5.83 8.05
N ARG A 143 -26.84 -5.81 7.24
CA ARG A 143 -28.19 -5.60 7.73
C ARG A 143 -28.52 -6.80 8.61
N PHE A 144 -28.49 -6.63 9.93
CA PHE A 144 -29.20 -7.53 10.83
C PHE A 144 -30.69 -7.37 10.52
N SER A 145 -31.17 -8.18 9.58
CA SER A 145 -32.58 -8.44 9.36
C SER A 145 -33.07 -9.45 10.39
#